data_AF-A0A969WQD2-F1
#
_entry.id   AF-A0A969WQD2-F1
#
_cell.length_a   1.000
_cell.length_b   1.000
_cell.length_c   1.000
_cell.angle_alpha   90.00
_cell.angle_beta   90.00
_cell.angle_gamma   90.00
#
_symmetry.space_group_name_H-M   'P 1'
#
loop_
_entity.id
_entity.type
_entity.pdbx_description
1 polymer ?
#
loop_
_entity_poly.entity_id
_entity_poly.type
_entity_poly.pdbx_seq_one_letter_code
_entity_poly.pdbx_strand_id
1 'polypeptide(L)'
;VELNERELKVLKRILSENEVIEVERIDKYNYKEYIGKTVKVTGNVILRGLGLTKIPINFTEVGGIFDCSENQLTSLEGAPKKVGDYFRCSYNQLTSLVGAPEEVGDSFDCEDNQLINLVGSPTKVGHSFWCENNQLTSLEGAPEKVGRYFDCTKNQLTDLVGSPKEVGESFFCGRNPLKSTKGRPEYVGGEFHK
;
A
#
# COMPACT_ATOMS: atom_id res chain seq x y z
N VAL A 1 39.95 -23.33 1.15
CA VAL A 1 40.40 -22.21 2.00
C VAL A 1 39.49 -22.19 3.20
N GLU A 2 40.05 -22.35 4.40
CA GLU A 2 39.29 -22.32 5.66
C GLU A 2 39.11 -20.86 6.08
N LEU A 3 37.88 -20.49 6.48
CA LEU A 3 37.56 -19.13 6.90
C LEU A 3 38.10 -18.87 8.32
N ASN A 4 38.60 -17.66 8.57
CA ASN A 4 38.99 -17.27 9.93
C ASN A 4 37.77 -16.91 10.79
N GLU A 5 37.95 -16.81 12.11
CA GLU A 5 36.85 -16.55 13.05
C GLU A 5 36.07 -15.25 12.77
N ARG A 6 36.75 -14.21 12.28
CA ARG A 6 36.12 -12.93 11.93
C ARG A 6 35.24 -13.09 10.69
N GLU A 7 35.74 -13.79 9.67
CA GLU A 7 34.98 -14.13 8.46
C GLU A 7 33.78 -15.03 8.80
N LEU A 8 33.95 -16.03 9.68
CA LEU A 8 32.87 -16.89 10.15
C LEU A 8 31.80 -16.11 10.92
N LYS A 9 32.18 -15.13 11.75
CA LYS A 9 31.25 -14.27 12.48
C LYS A 9 30.46 -13.35 11.54
N VAL A 10 31.13 -12.80 10.52
CA VAL A 10 30.49 -12.01 9.47
C VAL A 10 29.53 -12.88 8.66
N LEU A 11 29.94 -14.09 8.25
CA LEU A 11 29.09 -15.03 7.53
C LEU A 11 27.87 -15.47 8.35
N LYS A 12 28.03 -15.82 9.62
CA LYS A 12 26.90 -16.17 10.50
C LYS A 12 25.92 -15.01 10.64
N ARG A 13 26.43 -13.78 10.75
CA ARG A 13 25.61 -12.57 10.80
C ARG A 13 24.84 -12.35 9.49
N ILE A 14 25.52 -12.47 8.35
CA ILE A 14 24.88 -12.36 7.03
C ILE A 14 23.82 -13.46 6.82
N LEU A 15 24.12 -14.70 7.22
CA LEU A 15 23.18 -15.82 7.14
C LEU A 15 21.94 -15.57 8.03
N SER A 16 22.11 -15.00 9.23
CA SER A 16 20.98 -14.64 10.10
C SER A 16 20.20 -13.41 9.63
N GLU A 17 20.85 -12.45 8.96
CA GLU A 17 20.20 -11.25 8.41
C GLU A 17 19.39 -11.58 7.13
N ASN A 18 19.74 -12.68 6.45
CA ASN A 18 19.05 -13.18 5.26
C ASN A 18 18.02 -14.29 5.54
N GLU A 19 17.86 -14.70 6.79
CA GLU A 19 16.85 -15.69 7.16
C GLU A 19 15.46 -15.07 7.06
N VAL A 20 14.62 -15.64 6.19
CA VAL A 20 13.21 -15.28 6.08
C VAL A 20 12.44 -16.17 7.05
N ILE A 21 11.86 -15.55 8.07
CA ILE A 21 10.99 -16.25 9.02
C ILE A 21 9.61 -16.38 8.38
N GLU A 22 9.07 -17.59 8.36
CA GLU A 22 7.70 -17.83 7.89
C GLU A 22 6.77 -18.07 9.08
N VAL A 23 5.68 -17.30 9.14
CA VAL A 23 4.66 -17.40 10.19
C VAL A 23 3.26 -17.31 9.60
N GLU A 24 2.27 -17.82 10.32
CA GLU A 24 0.88 -17.79 9.86
C GLU A 24 0.24 -16.41 10.04
N ARG A 25 0.57 -15.71 11.13
CA ARG A 25 -0.11 -14.47 11.49
C ARG A 25 0.80 -13.57 12.33
N ILE A 26 0.72 -12.27 12.05
CA ILE A 26 1.28 -11.23 12.92
C ILE A 26 0.16 -10.27 13.32
N ASP A 27 0.06 -9.93 14.60
CA ASP A 27 -0.87 -8.93 15.08
C ASP A 27 -0.33 -8.16 16.30
N LYS A 28 -1.18 -7.32 16.88
CA LYS A 28 -0.86 -6.50 18.05
C LYS A 28 -0.25 -7.26 19.23
N TYR A 29 -0.47 -8.57 19.35
CA TYR A 29 0.02 -9.36 20.48
C TYR A 29 1.44 -9.88 20.27
N ASN A 30 1.85 -10.17 19.04
CA ASN A 30 3.12 -10.84 18.75
C ASN A 30 4.10 -10.04 17.86
N TYR A 31 3.68 -8.94 17.23
CA TYR A 31 4.54 -8.21 16.28
C TYR A 31 5.90 -7.79 16.86
N LYS A 32 5.96 -7.54 18.17
CA LYS A 32 7.20 -7.16 18.87
C LYS A 32 8.29 -8.22 18.78
N GLU A 33 7.93 -9.49 18.62
CA GLU A 33 8.87 -10.61 18.48
C GLU A 33 9.62 -10.60 17.14
N TYR A 34 9.10 -9.84 16.16
CA TYR A 34 9.59 -9.82 14.78
C TYR A 34 10.27 -8.51 14.40
N ILE A 35 10.38 -7.55 15.34
CA ILE A 35 10.98 -6.24 15.07
C ILE A 35 12.40 -6.41 14.51
N GLY A 36 12.66 -5.74 13.39
CA GLY A 36 13.94 -5.76 12.68
C GLY A 36 14.23 -7.05 11.91
N LYS A 37 13.31 -8.03 11.91
CA LYS A 37 13.45 -9.28 11.18
C LYS A 37 12.80 -9.21 9.81
N THR A 38 13.24 -10.11 8.92
CA THR A 38 12.63 -10.33 7.61
C THR A 38 11.61 -11.46 7.70
N VAL A 39 10.35 -11.18 7.36
CA VAL A 39 9.23 -12.11 7.63
C VAL A 39 8.33 -12.28 6.42
N LYS A 40 8.01 -13.53 6.11
CA LYS A 40 6.89 -13.93 5.24
C LYS A 40 5.70 -14.34 6.11
N VAL A 41 4.51 -13.87 5.77
CA VAL A 41 3.28 -14.23 6.50
C VAL A 41 2.32 -14.93 5.57
N THR A 42 1.91 -16.16 5.87
CA THR A 42 0.99 -16.90 5.00
C THR A 42 -0.47 -16.48 5.17
N GLY A 43 -0.84 -15.98 6.34
CA GLY A 43 -2.15 -15.41 6.64
C GLY A 43 -2.12 -13.88 6.76
N ASN A 44 -2.68 -13.36 7.84
CA ASN A 44 -2.95 -11.93 8.02
C ASN A 44 -1.90 -11.22 8.89
N VAL A 45 -1.66 -9.95 8.58
CA VAL A 45 -0.89 -9.00 9.38
C VAL A 45 -1.81 -7.88 9.85
N ILE A 46 -2.02 -7.75 11.16
CA ILE A 46 -2.93 -6.75 11.77
C ILE A 46 -2.16 -5.84 12.73
N LEU A 47 -1.68 -4.72 12.22
CA LEU A 47 -0.91 -3.68 12.92
C LEU A 47 -1.71 -2.37 13.13
N ARG A 48 -3.03 -2.44 13.01
CA ARG A 48 -3.94 -1.29 13.15
C ARG A 48 -3.88 -0.66 14.55
N GLY A 49 -3.86 0.66 14.62
CA GLY A 49 -4.10 1.38 15.88
C GLY A 49 -2.97 1.28 16.92
N LEU A 50 -1.73 1.03 16.49
CA LEU A 50 -0.60 0.76 17.39
C LEU A 50 0.26 2.00 17.71
N GLY A 51 -0.07 3.15 17.12
CA GLY A 51 0.72 4.37 17.26
C GLY A 51 2.09 4.28 16.58
N LEU A 52 2.22 3.44 15.55
CA LEU A 52 3.47 3.25 14.82
C LEU A 52 3.80 4.48 13.98
N THR A 53 5.06 4.90 14.02
CA THR A 53 5.60 5.95 13.13
C THR A 53 6.30 5.37 11.90
N LYS A 54 6.63 4.07 11.95
CA LYS A 54 7.16 3.25 10.86
C LYS A 54 6.74 1.79 11.06
N ILE A 55 6.68 1.00 9.99
CA ILE A 55 6.50 -0.45 10.08
C ILE A 55 7.80 -1.04 10.66
N PRO A 56 7.76 -1.76 11.79
CA PRO A 56 8.99 -2.14 12.49
C PRO A 56 9.57 -3.50 12.04
N ILE A 57 8.95 -4.13 11.04
CA ILE A 57 9.28 -5.47 10.52
C ILE A 57 9.48 -5.33 9.01
N ASN A 58 10.41 -6.10 8.44
CA ASN A 58 10.63 -6.14 7.01
C ASN A 58 9.81 -7.29 6.40
N PHE A 59 8.61 -6.98 5.90
CA PHE A 59 7.77 -8.00 5.28
C PHE A 59 8.18 -8.28 3.84
N THR A 60 8.23 -9.56 3.45
CA THR A 60 8.48 -9.95 2.06
C THR A 60 7.17 -10.12 1.29
N GLU A 61 6.31 -11.03 1.78
CA GLU A 61 5.02 -11.37 1.21
C GLU A 61 4.01 -11.65 2.33
N VAL A 62 2.76 -11.28 2.09
CA VAL A 62 1.62 -11.54 2.98
C VAL A 62 0.50 -12.21 2.18
N GLY A 63 0.13 -13.43 2.55
CA GLY A 63 -0.87 -14.22 1.81
C GLY A 63 -2.30 -13.72 2.00
N GLY A 64 -2.61 -13.09 3.13
CA GLY A 64 -3.92 -12.53 3.43
C GLY A 64 -3.91 -11.00 3.44
N ILE A 65 -4.57 -10.43 4.46
CA ILE A 65 -4.72 -8.99 4.68
C ILE A 65 -3.46 -8.42 5.32
N PHE A 66 -2.99 -7.27 4.83
CA PHE A 66 -2.04 -6.40 5.53
C PHE A 66 -2.74 -5.12 5.98
N ASP A 67 -2.99 -4.98 7.28
CA ASP A 67 -3.65 -3.82 7.86
C ASP A 67 -2.68 -3.05 8.77
N CYS A 68 -2.24 -1.88 8.31
CA CYS A 68 -1.43 -0.92 9.04
C CYS A 68 -2.16 0.43 9.25
N SER A 69 -3.49 0.43 9.13
CA SER A 69 -4.32 1.61 9.28
C SER A 69 -4.28 2.21 10.70
N GLU A 70 -4.75 3.45 10.85
CA GLU A 70 -4.87 4.15 12.14
C GLU A 70 -3.54 4.22 12.91
N ASN A 71 -2.48 4.66 12.22
CA ASN A 71 -1.16 4.84 12.80
C ASN A 71 -0.66 6.28 12.51
N GLN A 72 0.64 6.50 12.68
CA GLN A 72 1.32 7.77 12.41
C GLN A 72 2.41 7.55 11.35
N LEU A 73 2.19 6.61 10.43
CA LEU A 73 3.17 6.25 9.41
C LEU A 73 3.37 7.41 8.44
N THR A 74 4.63 7.67 8.11
CA THR A 74 5.05 8.68 7.12
C THR A 74 5.58 8.04 5.83
N SER A 75 5.87 6.74 5.86
CA SER A 75 6.22 5.92 4.69
C SER A 75 5.71 4.49 4.88
N LEU A 76 5.73 3.72 3.80
CA LEU A 76 5.41 2.29 3.79
C LEU A 76 6.69 1.42 3.73
N GLU A 77 7.85 1.97 4.10
CA GLU A 77 9.08 1.18 4.21
C GLU A 77 8.87 0.01 5.18
N GLY A 78 9.22 -1.21 4.75
CA GLY A 78 8.99 -2.45 5.49
C GLY A 78 7.67 -3.15 5.16
N ALA A 79 6.75 -2.52 4.42
CA ALA A 79 5.54 -3.19 3.91
C ALA A 79 5.89 -4.34 2.93
N PRO A 80 5.02 -5.36 2.81
CA PRO A 80 5.23 -6.47 1.89
C PRO A 80 5.22 -6.01 0.44
N LYS A 81 5.95 -6.73 -0.42
CA LYS A 81 5.93 -6.50 -1.87
C LYS A 81 4.71 -7.08 -2.56
N LYS A 82 4.11 -8.10 -1.97
CA LYS A 82 2.89 -8.76 -2.47
C LYS A 82 1.93 -9.02 -1.33
N VAL A 83 0.66 -8.70 -1.57
CA VAL A 83 -0.46 -8.98 -0.66
C VAL A 83 -1.54 -9.75 -1.39
N GLY A 84 -1.91 -10.92 -0.86
CA GLY A 84 -2.88 -11.81 -1.50
C GLY A 84 -4.32 -11.30 -1.42
N ASP A 85 -4.65 -10.45 -0.45
CA ASP A 85 -6.00 -9.93 -0.22
C ASP A 85 -6.00 -8.38 -0.13
N TYR A 86 -6.41 -7.79 0.99
CA TYR A 86 -6.47 -6.33 1.19
C TYR A 86 -5.16 -5.75 1.73
N PHE A 87 -4.74 -4.61 1.18
CA PHE A 87 -3.73 -3.73 1.79
C PHE A 87 -4.39 -2.46 2.32
N ARG A 88 -4.37 -2.25 3.64
CA ARG A 88 -4.93 -1.07 4.30
C ARG A 88 -3.86 -0.24 4.97
N CYS A 89 -3.74 1.02 4.55
CA CYS A 89 -2.86 2.03 5.13
C CYS A 89 -3.58 3.36 5.41
N SER A 90 -4.91 3.32 5.48
CA SER A 90 -5.75 4.47 5.77
C SER A 90 -5.50 5.08 7.16
N TYR A 91 -5.86 6.36 7.34
CA TYR A 91 -5.65 7.10 8.59
C TYR A 91 -4.19 7.10 9.06
N ASN A 92 -3.31 7.61 8.21
CA ASN A 92 -1.88 7.78 8.47
C ASN A 92 -1.43 9.20 8.09
N GLN A 93 -0.12 9.43 8.02
CA GLN A 93 0.50 10.71 7.64
C GLN A 93 1.35 10.54 6.37
N LEU A 94 0.94 9.64 5.47
CA LEU A 94 1.67 9.35 4.25
C LEU A 94 1.59 10.54 3.29
N THR A 95 2.73 10.90 2.71
CA THR A 95 2.84 11.94 1.67
C THR A 95 3.12 11.37 0.28
N SER A 96 3.53 10.10 0.23
CA SER A 96 3.65 9.28 -0.99
C SER A 96 3.33 7.82 -0.67
N LEU A 97 3.13 7.00 -1.70
CA LEU A 97 2.93 5.56 -1.56
C LEU A 97 4.22 4.77 -1.78
N VAL A 98 5.39 5.42 -1.82
CA VAL A 98 6.68 4.73 -1.96
C VAL A 98 6.84 3.71 -0.82
N GLY A 99 7.11 2.46 -1.21
CA GLY A 99 7.20 1.32 -0.30
C GLY A 99 5.94 0.45 -0.26
N ALA A 100 4.82 0.88 -0.86
CA ALA A 100 3.62 0.05 -1.00
C ALA A 100 3.92 -1.26 -1.77
N PRO A 101 3.05 -2.28 -1.64
CA PRO A 101 3.10 -3.49 -2.45
C PRO A 101 3.00 -3.19 -3.95
N GLU A 102 3.63 -4.03 -4.76
CA GLU A 102 3.58 -3.95 -6.21
C GLU A 102 2.30 -4.61 -6.76
N GLU A 103 1.83 -5.66 -6.09
CA GLU A 103 0.61 -6.43 -6.41
C GLU A 103 -0.27 -6.58 -5.16
N VAL A 104 -1.56 -6.28 -5.31
CA VAL A 104 -2.60 -6.48 -4.29
C VAL A 104 -3.75 -7.28 -4.91
N GLY A 105 -4.03 -8.44 -4.32
CA GLY A 105 -4.98 -9.41 -4.87
C GLY A 105 -6.43 -8.95 -4.84
N ASP A 106 -6.85 -8.21 -3.81
CA ASP A 106 -8.19 -7.62 -3.70
C ASP A 106 -8.12 -6.09 -3.81
N SER A 107 -8.13 -5.36 -2.69
CA SER A 107 -8.30 -3.90 -2.69
C SER A 107 -7.18 -3.17 -1.94
N PHE A 108 -6.87 -1.96 -2.41
CA PHE A 108 -5.87 -1.07 -1.83
C PHE A 108 -6.55 0.16 -1.23
N ASP A 109 -6.37 0.36 0.07
CA ASP A 109 -6.95 1.46 0.83
C ASP A 109 -5.84 2.38 1.37
N CYS A 110 -5.84 3.62 0.88
CA CYS A 110 -4.97 4.71 1.34
C CYS A 110 -5.75 5.99 1.68
N GLU A 111 -7.03 5.87 2.04
CA GLU A 111 -7.85 7.02 2.43
C GLU A 111 -7.26 7.77 3.64
N ASP A 112 -7.65 9.04 3.81
CA ASP A 112 -7.32 9.84 4.99
C ASP A 112 -5.80 9.87 5.27
N ASN A 113 -5.05 10.35 4.28
CA ASN A 113 -3.62 10.60 4.33
C ASN A 113 -3.30 12.03 3.83
N GLN A 114 -2.04 12.31 3.54
CA GLN A 114 -1.56 13.61 3.05
C GLN A 114 -0.94 13.49 1.65
N LEU A 115 -1.44 12.56 0.83
CA LEU A 115 -0.91 12.27 -0.50
C LEU A 115 -1.18 13.44 -1.45
N ILE A 116 -0.18 13.80 -2.25
CA ILE A 116 -0.28 14.83 -3.31
C ILE A 116 -0.44 14.24 -4.72
N ASN A 117 -0.02 12.99 -4.89
CA ASN A 117 -0.19 12.14 -6.06
C ASN A 117 -0.18 10.67 -5.60
N LEU A 118 -0.30 9.74 -6.53
CA LEU A 118 -0.34 8.29 -6.26
C LEU A 118 0.96 7.59 -6.66
N VAL A 119 2.07 8.32 -6.81
CA VAL A 119 3.36 7.73 -7.15
C VAL A 119 3.78 6.74 -6.06
N GLY A 120 4.15 5.53 -6.50
CA GLY A 120 4.47 4.40 -5.64
C GLY A 120 3.28 3.49 -5.33
N SER A 121 2.08 3.77 -5.82
CA SER A 121 0.93 2.87 -5.67
C SER A 121 1.15 1.52 -6.37
N PRO A 122 0.41 0.46 -6.00
CA PRO A 122 0.47 -0.82 -6.68
C PRO A 122 0.16 -0.68 -8.17
N THR A 123 0.91 -1.41 -8.99
CA THR A 123 0.66 -1.46 -10.44
C THR A 123 -0.59 -2.25 -10.80
N LYS A 124 -1.00 -3.17 -9.94
CA LYS A 124 -2.16 -4.05 -10.12
C LYS A 124 -2.95 -4.17 -8.82
N VAL A 125 -4.23 -3.85 -8.89
CA VAL A 125 -5.21 -4.01 -7.82
C VAL A 125 -6.40 -4.78 -8.36
N GLY A 126 -6.72 -5.91 -7.73
CA GLY A 126 -7.73 -6.85 -8.25
C GLY A 126 -9.13 -6.27 -8.29
N HIS A 127 -9.50 -5.47 -7.29
CA HIS A 127 -10.85 -4.96 -7.08
C HIS A 127 -10.89 -3.44 -6.94
N SER A 128 -10.73 -2.88 -5.74
CA SER A 128 -11.00 -1.44 -5.49
C SER A 128 -9.76 -0.69 -5.05
N PHE A 129 -9.69 0.58 -5.45
CA PHE A 129 -8.64 1.51 -5.04
C PHE A 129 -9.28 2.75 -4.40
N TRP A 130 -9.00 2.95 -3.12
CA TRP A 130 -9.56 4.03 -2.31
C TRP A 130 -8.45 5.02 -1.92
N CYS A 131 -8.60 6.26 -2.37
CA CYS A 131 -7.66 7.36 -2.12
C CYS A 131 -8.38 8.69 -1.81
N GLU A 132 -9.61 8.60 -1.34
CA GLU A 132 -10.41 9.72 -0.85
C GLU A 132 -9.77 10.41 0.37
N ASN A 133 -10.21 11.63 0.64
CA ASN A 133 -9.75 12.44 1.78
C ASN A 133 -8.22 12.62 1.81
N ASN A 134 -7.64 12.98 0.67
CA ASN A 134 -6.20 13.29 0.53
C ASN A 134 -6.02 14.73 0.00
N GLN A 135 -4.79 15.08 -0.39
CA GLN A 135 -4.44 16.37 -0.98
C GLN A 135 -4.04 16.23 -2.46
N LEU A 136 -4.61 15.24 -3.17
CA LEU A 136 -4.19 14.89 -4.52
C LEU A 136 -4.46 16.07 -5.47
N THR A 137 -3.42 16.51 -6.17
CA THR A 137 -3.51 17.51 -7.26
C THR A 137 -3.48 16.87 -8.64
N SER A 138 -3.07 15.60 -8.71
CA SER A 138 -3.07 14.76 -9.91
C SER A 138 -3.27 13.30 -9.51
N LEU A 139 -3.75 12.47 -10.44
CA LEU A 139 -3.85 11.02 -10.24
C LEU A 139 -2.61 10.27 -10.75
N GLU A 140 -1.53 10.99 -11.11
CA GLU A 140 -0.27 10.39 -11.54
C GLU A 140 0.20 9.30 -10.56
N GLY A 141 0.53 8.12 -11.11
CA GLY A 141 0.92 6.95 -10.35
C GLY A 141 -0.23 6.02 -9.96
N ALA A 142 -1.48 6.32 -10.29
CA ALA A 142 -2.61 5.41 -10.12
C ALA A 142 -2.39 4.08 -10.89
N PRO A 143 -2.98 2.96 -10.42
CA PRO A 143 -2.98 1.70 -11.18
C PRO A 143 -3.62 1.89 -12.56
N GLU A 144 -3.08 1.22 -13.59
CA GLU A 144 -3.61 1.33 -14.96
C GLU A 144 -5.03 0.76 -15.08
N LYS A 145 -5.34 -0.27 -14.29
CA LYS A 145 -6.63 -0.97 -14.26
C LYS A 145 -7.09 -1.23 -12.84
N VAL A 146 -8.39 -1.04 -12.61
CA VAL A 146 -9.06 -1.30 -11.33
C VAL A 146 -10.33 -2.10 -11.56
N GLY A 147 -10.48 -3.22 -10.88
CA GLY A 147 -11.53 -4.20 -11.17
C GLY A 147 -12.95 -3.74 -10.84
N ARG A 148 -13.15 -2.90 -9.82
CA ARG A 148 -14.46 -2.41 -9.39
C ARG A 148 -14.48 -0.90 -9.24
N TYR A 149 -14.05 -0.39 -8.09
CA TYR A 149 -14.21 1.02 -7.75
C TYR A 149 -12.88 1.74 -7.68
N PHE A 150 -12.82 2.93 -8.30
CA PHE A 150 -11.75 3.89 -8.06
C PHE A 150 -12.35 5.13 -7.42
N ASP A 151 -12.01 5.40 -6.16
CA ASP A 151 -12.51 6.56 -5.42
C ASP A 151 -11.37 7.55 -5.13
N CYS A 152 -11.50 8.74 -5.71
CA CYS A 152 -10.62 9.90 -5.46
C CYS A 152 -11.41 11.11 -4.95
N THR A 153 -12.56 10.86 -4.31
CA THR A 153 -13.46 11.88 -3.76
C THR A 153 -12.77 12.73 -2.69
N LYS A 154 -13.12 14.02 -2.60
CA LYS A 154 -12.54 14.98 -1.64
C LYS A 154 -11.01 15.07 -1.73
N ASN A 155 -10.56 15.51 -2.89
CA ASN A 155 -9.17 15.87 -3.17
C ASN A 155 -9.11 17.27 -3.79
N GLN A 156 -7.95 17.67 -4.31
CA GLN A 156 -7.70 18.99 -4.90
C GLN A 156 -7.52 18.92 -6.43
N LEU A 157 -8.15 17.92 -7.07
CA LEU A 157 -8.03 17.67 -8.51
C LEU A 157 -8.73 18.75 -9.33
N THR A 158 -8.04 19.33 -10.30
CA THR A 158 -8.63 20.28 -11.28
C THR A 158 -8.98 19.63 -12.62
N ASP A 159 -8.36 18.49 -12.91
CA ASP A 159 -8.70 17.55 -13.97
C ASP A 159 -8.41 16.12 -13.47
N LEU A 160 -8.55 15.12 -14.33
CA LEU A 160 -8.36 13.70 -13.98
C LEU A 160 -7.12 13.10 -14.65
N VAL A 161 -6.15 13.92 -15.07
CA VAL A 161 -4.93 13.42 -15.69
C VAL A 161 -4.22 12.45 -14.74
N GLY A 162 -3.86 11.29 -15.27
CA GLY A 162 -3.23 10.20 -14.52
C GLY A 162 -4.21 9.18 -13.95
N SER A 163 -5.53 9.31 -14.15
CA SER A 163 -6.48 8.29 -13.68
C SER A 163 -6.20 6.92 -14.31
N PRO A 164 -6.73 5.82 -13.72
CA PRO A 164 -6.75 4.52 -14.39
C PRO A 164 -7.35 4.63 -15.80
N LYS A 165 -6.90 3.79 -16.72
CA LYS A 165 -7.49 3.69 -18.06
C LYS A 165 -8.81 2.95 -18.03
N GLU A 166 -8.91 1.93 -17.19
CA GLU A 166 -10.06 1.03 -17.08
C GLU A 166 -10.51 0.90 -15.62
N VAL A 167 -11.79 1.17 -15.37
CA VAL A 167 -12.47 0.91 -14.10
C VAL A 167 -13.67 0.03 -14.36
N GLY A 168 -13.69 -1.16 -13.75
CA GLY A 168 -14.69 -2.19 -14.09
C GLY A 168 -16.11 -1.84 -13.65
N GLU A 169 -16.27 -1.06 -12.57
CA GLU A 169 -17.57 -0.57 -12.13
C GLU A 169 -17.53 0.97 -12.06
N SER A 170 -17.67 1.58 -10.88
CA SER A 170 -17.85 3.03 -10.76
C SER A 170 -16.56 3.79 -10.48
N PHE A 171 -16.45 4.99 -11.06
CA PHE A 171 -15.39 5.96 -10.80
C PHE A 171 -15.95 7.15 -10.03
N PHE A 172 -15.38 7.45 -8.88
CA PHE A 172 -15.83 8.54 -8.00
C PHE A 172 -14.75 9.62 -7.92
N CYS A 173 -15.11 10.85 -8.31
CA CYS A 173 -14.25 12.03 -8.22
C CYS A 173 -14.97 13.22 -7.59
N GLY A 174 -16.00 12.93 -6.80
CA GLY A 174 -16.82 13.92 -6.12
C GLY A 174 -16.00 14.88 -5.27
N ARG A 175 -16.53 16.09 -5.04
CA ARG A 175 -15.94 17.07 -4.11
C ARG A 175 -14.47 17.41 -4.44
N ASN A 176 -14.14 17.46 -5.73
CA ASN A 176 -12.89 18.01 -6.26
C ASN A 176 -13.18 19.32 -7.00
N PRO A 177 -12.26 20.29 -7.04
CA PRO A 177 -12.39 21.54 -7.81
C PRO A 177 -12.21 21.35 -9.32
N LEU A 178 -12.86 20.33 -9.91
CA LEU A 178 -12.69 19.93 -11.31
C LEU A 178 -13.19 21.00 -12.28
N LYS A 179 -12.26 21.56 -13.06
CA LYS A 179 -12.54 22.47 -14.17
C LYS A 179 -12.82 21.71 -15.48
N SER A 180 -12.31 20.48 -15.57
CA SER A 180 -12.47 19.60 -16.74
C SER A 180 -12.49 18.13 -16.30
N THR A 181 -13.00 17.25 -17.17
CA THR A 181 -12.86 15.79 -17.04
C THR A 181 -11.76 15.25 -17.94
N LYS A 182 -10.85 16.11 -18.41
CA LYS A 182 -9.63 15.68 -19.13
C LYS A 182 -8.91 14.63 -18.31
N GLY A 183 -8.53 13.52 -18.95
CA GLY A 183 -7.87 12.40 -18.28
C GLY A 183 -8.82 11.40 -17.63
N ARG A 184 -10.16 11.57 -17.72
CA ARG A 184 -11.15 10.57 -17.31
C ARG A 184 -10.80 9.17 -17.89
N PRO A 185 -11.06 8.06 -17.16
CA PRO A 185 -10.85 6.72 -17.68
C PRO A 185 -11.50 6.51 -19.04
N GLU A 186 -10.82 5.77 -19.91
CA GLU A 186 -11.31 5.39 -21.24
C GLU A 186 -12.53 4.47 -21.13
N TYR A 187 -12.55 3.63 -20.09
CA TYR A 187 -13.66 2.74 -19.76
C TYR A 187 -14.04 2.84 -18.28
N VAL A 188 -15.35 3.00 -18.04
CA VAL A 188 -16.01 2.90 -16.75
C VAL A 188 -17.21 1.98 -16.96
N GLY A 189 -17.20 0.79 -16.38
CA GLY A 189 -18.26 -0.20 -16.61
C GLY A 189 -19.57 0.12 -15.90
N GLY A 190 -19.49 0.89 -14.82
CA GLY A 190 -20.61 1.42 -14.06
C GLY A 190 -20.76 2.93 -14.21
N GLU A 191 -20.96 3.61 -13.10
CA GLU A 191 -21.28 5.04 -13.07
C GLU A 191 -20.05 5.92 -12.90
N PHE A 192 -20.09 7.11 -13.50
CA PHE A 192 -19.06 8.13 -13.32
C PHE A 192 -19.62 9.26 -12.43
N HIS A 193 -19.17 9.31 -11.18
CA HIS A 193 -19.65 10.25 -10.17
C HIS A 193 -18.70 11.45 -10.05
N LYS A 194 -19.22 12.66 -10.27
CA LYS A 194 -18.50 13.93 -10.22
C LYS A 194 -19.05 14.86 -9.15
#